data_AF-A0A6A1UNX5-F1
#
_entry.id   AF-A0A6A1UNX5-F1
#
_cell.length_a   1.000
_cell.length_b   1.000
_cell.length_c   1.000
_cell.angle_alpha   90.00
_cell.angle_beta   90.00
_cell.angle_gamma   90.00
#
_symmetry.space_group_name_H-M   'P 1'
#
loop_
_entity.id
_entity.type
_entity.pdbx_description
1 polymer ?
#
loop_
_entity_poly.entity_id
_entity_poly.type
_entity_poly.pdbx_seq_one_letter_code
_entity_poly.pdbx_strand_id
1 'polypeptide(L)' 'MNTSDASPANGVSSSSEQEVWFAVQERALVQALKTFPKEANQRWERVAAAVPGKTVNQCKKKFALLKESFRNKKNVV' A
#
# COMPACT_ATOMS: atom_id res chain seq x y z
N MET A 1 32.78 1.61 -19.44
CA MET A 1 32.23 2.96 -19.69
C MET A 1 30.76 2.92 -19.36
N ASN A 2 30.35 3.85 -18.50
CA ASN A 2 29.06 3.95 -17.83
C ASN A 2 28.00 4.55 -18.77
N THR A 3 26.83 3.91 -18.88
CA THR A 3 25.59 4.62 -19.22
C THR A 3 24.46 4.09 -18.36
N SER A 4 24.34 4.70 -17.19
CA SER A 4 23.08 4.82 -16.45
C SER A 4 22.05 5.56 -17.30
N ASP A 5 20.78 5.36 -16.95
CA ASP A 5 19.58 6.11 -17.36
C ASP A 5 18.77 5.56 -18.54
N ALA A 6 17.63 4.97 -18.20
CA ALA A 6 16.36 5.39 -18.76
C ALA A 6 15.24 4.96 -17.79
N SER A 7 14.92 5.86 -16.88
CA SER A 7 13.66 5.86 -16.15
C SER A 7 12.48 5.90 -17.14
N PRO A 8 11.41 5.10 -16.99
CA PRO A 8 10.12 5.49 -17.53
C PRO A 8 9.46 6.40 -16.50
N ALA A 9 9.82 7.68 -16.54
CA ALA A 9 8.93 8.74 -16.09
C ALA A 9 7.77 8.80 -17.11
N ASN A 10 6.73 8.00 -16.89
CA ASN A 10 5.48 8.16 -17.61
C ASN A 10 4.46 8.79 -16.66
N GLY A 11 4.45 10.12 -16.63
CA GLY A 11 3.37 10.87 -16.00
C GLY A 11 2.20 10.96 -16.96
N VAL A 12 1.10 10.27 -16.70
CA VAL A 12 -0.24 10.64 -17.20
C VAL A 12 -1.30 10.25 -16.17
N SER A 13 -2.07 11.26 -15.74
CA SER A 13 -3.35 11.19 -15.04
C SER A 13 -3.35 11.04 -13.51
N SER A 14 -3.03 12.17 -12.88
CA SER A 14 -3.56 12.59 -11.58
C SER A 14 -4.98 12.09 -11.32
N SER A 15 -5.18 11.50 -10.13
CA SER A 15 -6.44 11.08 -9.50
C SER A 15 -6.85 9.59 -9.58
N SER A 16 -6.40 8.79 -10.56
CA SER A 16 -6.80 7.36 -10.66
C SER A 16 -5.71 6.36 -10.28
N GLU A 17 -4.42 6.68 -10.45
CA GLU A 17 -3.30 5.80 -10.04
C GLU A 17 -3.14 5.69 -8.51
N GLN A 18 -3.78 6.60 -7.78
CA GLN A 18 -3.78 6.61 -6.32
C GLN A 18 -4.46 5.37 -5.73
N GLU A 19 -5.39 4.74 -6.45
CA GLU A 19 -6.06 3.52 -6.01
C GLU A 19 -5.41 2.22 -6.53
N VAL A 20 -4.60 2.30 -7.58
CA VAL A 20 -3.88 1.12 -8.12
C VAL A 20 -2.74 0.73 -7.18
N TRP A 21 -2.77 -0.51 -6.66
CA TRP A 21 -1.72 -1.06 -5.79
C TRP A 21 -0.73 -1.88 -6.60
N PHE A 22 0.53 -1.45 -6.63
CA PHE A 22 1.61 -2.24 -7.24
C PHE A 22 2.13 -3.30 -6.28
N ALA A 23 2.74 -4.36 -6.81
CA ALA A 23 3.28 -5.47 -6.01
C ALA A 23 4.26 -5.00 -4.91
N VAL A 24 5.09 -3.99 -5.20
CA VAL A 24 6.01 -3.38 -4.22
C VAL A 24 5.25 -2.70 -3.09
N GLN A 25 4.20 -1.94 -3.40
CA GLN A 25 3.39 -1.23 -2.40
C GLN A 25 2.59 -2.19 -1.53
N GLU A 26 2.01 -3.24 -2.13
CA GLU A 26 1.24 -4.23 -1.39
C GLU A 26 2.14 -5.04 -0.44
N ARG A 27 3.32 -5.46 -0.91
CA ARG A 27 4.34 -6.10 -0.05
C ARG A 27 4.75 -5.18 1.09
N ALA A 28 5.04 -3.91 0.79
CA ALA A 28 5.41 -2.92 1.80
C ALA A 28 4.29 -2.71 2.83
N LEU A 29 3.03 -2.62 2.40
CA LEU A 29 1.88 -2.49 3.31
C LEU A 29 1.77 -3.69 4.25
N VAL A 30 1.84 -4.91 3.71
CA VAL A 30 1.74 -6.13 4.51
C VAL A 30 2.89 -6.23 5.51
N GLN A 31 4.12 -5.91 5.09
CA GLN A 31 5.28 -5.86 5.99
C GLN A 31 5.09 -4.81 7.08
N ALA A 32 4.72 -3.58 6.72
CA ALA A 32 4.51 -2.51 7.68
C ALA A 32 3.37 -2.84 8.68
N LEU A 33 2.31 -3.50 8.23
CA LEU A 33 1.22 -3.94 9.11
C LEU A 33 1.65 -5.03 10.10
N LYS A 34 2.63 -5.85 9.76
CA LYS A 34 3.25 -6.84 10.66
C LYS A 34 4.19 -6.17 11.66
N THR A 35 5.00 -5.22 11.19
CA THR A 35 5.95 -4.46 12.02
C THR A 35 5.25 -3.53 13.00
N PHE A 36 4.13 -2.92 12.58
CA PHE A 36 3.35 -1.98 13.38
C PHE A 36 1.99 -2.61 13.70
N PRO A 37 1.88 -3.38 14.80
CA PRO A 37 0.60 -3.94 15.25
C PRO A 37 -0.35 -2.84 15.74
N LYS A 38 -1.58 -3.21 16.12
CA LYS A 38 -2.63 -2.26 16.52
C LYS A 38 -2.23 -1.40 17.73
N GLU A 39 -1.34 -1.89 18.60
CA GLU A 39 -0.83 -1.15 19.76
C GLU A 39 0.26 -0.12 19.41
N ALA A 40 0.75 -0.10 18.16
CA ALA A 40 1.78 0.85 17.77
C ALA A 40 1.23 2.28 17.71
N ASN A 41 1.85 3.19 18.49
CA ASN A 41 1.63 4.62 18.35
C ASN A 41 1.97 5.06 16.92
N GLN A 42 1.13 5.92 16.34
CA GLN A 42 1.32 6.42 14.97
C GLN A 42 1.43 5.31 13.91
N ARG A 43 0.84 4.13 14.18
CA ARG A 43 0.85 2.96 13.28
C ARG A 43 0.67 3.35 11.82
N TRP A 44 -0.34 4.15 11.55
CA TRP A 44 -0.74 4.49 10.19
C TRP A 44 0.21 5.46 9.50
N GLU A 45 0.83 6.37 10.25
CA GLU A 45 1.86 7.27 9.73
C GLU A 45 3.11 6.47 9.34
N ARG A 46 3.53 5.54 10.19
CA ARG A 46 4.65 4.63 9.90
C ARG A 46 4.36 3.68 8.74
N VAL A 47 3.13 3.18 8.63
CA VAL A 47 2.69 2.36 7.51
C VAL A 47 2.75 3.15 6.20
N ALA A 48 2.24 4.38 6.17
CA ALA A 48 2.31 5.20 4.97
C ALA A 48 3.75 5.56 4.59
N ALA A 49 4.60 5.85 5.58
CA ALA A 49 6.03 6.09 5.34
C ALA A 49 6.74 4.88 4.71
N ALA A 50 6.29 3.66 5.00
CA ALA A 50 6.83 2.45 4.41
C ALA A 50 6.28 2.13 3.00
N VAL A 51 5.16 2.73 2.59
CA VAL A 51 4.51 2.43 1.30
C VAL A 51 4.71 3.61 0.33
N PRO A 52 5.64 3.50 -0.62
CA PRO A 52 5.97 4.60 -1.52
C PRO A 52 4.78 4.99 -2.40
N GLY A 53 4.47 6.28 -2.46
CA GLY A 53 3.39 6.82 -3.29
C GLY A 53 1.98 6.53 -2.77
N LYS A 54 1.82 5.99 -1.56
CA LYS A 54 0.51 5.82 -0.91
C LYS A 54 0.39 6.64 0.35
N THR A 55 -0.81 7.14 0.59
CA THR A 55 -1.10 7.94 1.78
C THR A 55 -1.63 7.09 2.93
N VAL A 56 -1.64 7.66 4.13
CA VAL A 56 -2.23 7.07 5.33
C VAL A 56 -3.67 6.58 5.07
N ASN A 57 -4.50 7.41 4.44
CA ASN A 57 -5.89 7.05 4.17
C ASN A 57 -6.01 5.87 3.19
N GLN A 58 -5.16 5.82 2.16
CA GLN A 58 -5.15 4.70 1.21
C GLN A 58 -4.71 3.39 1.89
N CYS A 59 -3.68 3.45 2.75
CA CYS A 59 -3.23 2.29 3.53
C CYS A 59 -4.33 1.77 4.46
N LYS A 60 -5.03 2.68 5.15
CA LYS A 60 -6.20 2.35 5.99
C LYS A 60 -7.32 1.69 5.19
N LYS A 61 -7.68 2.27 4.03
CA LYS A 61 -8.73 1.75 3.14
C LYS A 61 -8.38 0.33 2.66
N LYS A 62 -7.17 0.12 2.13
CA LYS A 62 -6.71 -1.19 1.67
C LYS A 62 -6.68 -2.22 2.81
N PHE A 63 -6.25 -1.83 4.01
CA PHE A 63 -6.30 -2.71 5.18
C PHE A 63 -7.73 -3.09 5.58
N ALA A 64 -8.68 -2.14 5.54
CA ALA A 64 -10.09 -2.43 5.80
C ALA A 64 -10.65 -3.44 4.80
N LEU A 65 -10.38 -3.24 3.50
CA LEU A 65 -10.76 -4.18 2.43
C LEU A 65 -10.13 -5.56 2.62
N LEU A 66 -8.86 -5.64 3.00
CA LEU A 66 -8.21 -6.91 3.32
C LEU A 66 -8.91 -7.60 4.50
N LYS A 67 -9.16 -6.88 5.60
CA LYS A 67 -9.88 -7.42 6.76
C LYS A 67 -11.29 -7.91 6.42
N GLU A 68 -12.01 -7.16 5.59
CA GLU A 68 -13.33 -7.54 5.10
C GLU A 68 -13.22 -8.78 4.22
N SER A 69 -12.30 -8.83 3.26
CA SER A 69 -12.05 -10.01 2.41
C SER A 69 -11.73 -11.27 3.24
N PHE A 70 -10.96 -11.14 4.33
CA PHE A 70 -10.70 -12.26 5.26
C PHE A 70 -11.94 -12.66 6.06
N ARG A 71 -12.83 -11.72 6.38
CA ARG A 71 -14.07 -11.97 7.13
C ARG A 71 -15.16 -12.56 6.22
N ASN A 72 -15.26 -12.08 4.99
CA ASN A 72 -16.27 -12.41 3.99
C ASN A 72 -15.95 -13.69 3.20
N LYS A 73 -14.75 -14.27 3.37
CA LYS A 73 -14.43 -15.66 2.99
C LYS A 73 -15.25 -16.74 3.72
N LYS A 74 -16.28 -16.36 4.48
CA LYS A 74 -17.35 -17.23 4.98
C LYS A 74 -18.60 -17.32 4.08
N ASN A 75 -18.65 -16.64 2.92
CA ASN A 75 -19.75 -16.76 1.95
C ASN A 75 -19.24 -16.90 0.50
N VAL A 76 -18.40 -17.91 0.26
CA VAL A 76 -18.39 -18.60 -1.03
C VAL A 76 -18.76 -20.05 -0.69
N VAL A 77 -20.07 -20.29 -0.67
CA VAL A 77 -20.70 -21.60 -0.82
C VAL A 77 -21.54 -21.55 -2.09
#